data_AF-A0A951CQM2-F1
#
_entry.id   AF-A0A951CQM2-F1
#
_cell.length_a   1.000
_cell.length_b   1.000
_cell.length_c   1.000
_cell.angle_alpha   90.00
_cell.angle_beta   90.00
_cell.angle_gamma   90.00
#
_symmetry.space_group_name_H-M   'P 1'
#
loop_
_entity.id
_entity.type
_entity.pdbx_description
1 polymer ?
#
loop_
_entity_poly.entity_id
_entity_poly.type
_entity_poly.pdbx_seq_one_letter_code
_entity_poly.pdbx_strand_id
1 'polypeptide(L)'
;MDTLFRCLTVMPLVSSFCCAQPTSAVAGSITLASSGYQVPPAALDVAPGQLIVLHIHGIATTIPSSIAVVPDSSGFPHVLNGISVDLIQGTNATATALELRAIYQTHCLQPCSAVTGITLQIPFELESDFLAKGDPAPYLRISENGKAVGALSLRPVSDNIHVLNTCDDSQIYISAAVSVPQDICAPVVMVGGALNSLYNLAHSGDELAVWLYGMGAVMQQSTGCCVSEIPQPVQVFQLNFDYRPNAPASPVVPGFGVTAAPLFTGYVGTPYQLNFAVPPVPAGVPACDGVRIKSNLTVTITGSNSSDAAQICVLP
;
A
#
# COMPACT_ATOMS: atom_id res chain seq x y z
N MET A 1 47.48 -55.90 54.55
CA MET A 1 46.54 -56.90 54.00
C MET A 1 45.63 -56.16 53.05
N ASP A 2 45.76 -56.51 51.78
CA ASP A 2 45.29 -55.82 50.57
C ASP A 2 43.77 -55.71 50.44
N THR A 3 43.31 -54.71 49.67
CA THR A 3 42.28 -54.75 48.58
C THR A 3 41.68 -53.34 48.37
N LEU A 4 41.91 -52.65 47.24
CA LEU A 4 41.27 -52.70 45.90
C LEU A 4 40.26 -51.55 45.66
N PHE A 5 40.62 -50.70 44.68
CA PHE A 5 39.85 -50.25 43.52
C PHE A 5 38.59 -49.33 43.62
N ARG A 6 38.74 -48.19 42.92
CA ARG A 6 37.95 -47.69 41.76
C ARG A 6 37.03 -46.45 41.92
N CYS A 7 37.54 -45.39 41.29
CA CYS A 7 36.91 -44.37 40.43
C CYS A 7 35.37 -44.22 40.45
N LEU A 8 34.91 -43.07 40.95
CA LEU A 8 33.53 -42.60 40.88
C LEU A 8 33.45 -41.43 39.87
N THR A 9 32.80 -41.65 38.72
CA THR A 9 32.40 -40.60 37.78
C THR A 9 30.97 -40.18 38.07
N VAL A 10 30.77 -38.88 38.32
CA VAL A 10 29.47 -38.21 38.55
C VAL A 10 28.92 -37.72 37.22
N MET A 11 27.66 -38.02 36.92
CA MET A 11 26.90 -37.52 35.77
C MET A 11 25.58 -36.93 36.29
N PRO A 12 25.20 -35.67 36.00
CA PRO A 12 23.98 -35.08 36.54
C PRO A 12 22.75 -35.38 35.66
N LEU A 13 21.59 -35.47 36.33
CA LEU A 13 20.26 -35.66 35.77
C LEU A 13 19.86 -34.51 34.82
N VAL A 14 19.27 -34.86 33.67
CA VAL A 14 18.47 -33.93 32.84
C VAL A 14 16.99 -34.27 33.05
N SER A 15 16.25 -33.34 33.64
CA SER A 15 14.81 -33.40 33.88
C SER A 15 14.03 -33.00 32.63
N SER A 16 13.23 -33.93 32.09
CA SER A 16 12.28 -33.71 31.00
C SER A 16 11.17 -32.74 31.38
N PHE A 17 11.16 -31.55 30.79
CA PHE A 17 9.98 -30.69 30.73
C PHE A 17 9.17 -31.04 29.47
N CYS A 18 8.06 -31.71 29.68
CA CYS A 18 7.05 -31.94 28.65
C CYS A 18 6.16 -30.68 28.59
N CYS A 19 6.50 -29.73 27.72
CA CYS A 19 5.58 -28.65 27.37
C CYS A 19 4.65 -29.14 26.27
N ALA A 20 3.36 -29.25 26.62
CA ALA A 20 2.27 -29.40 25.67
C ALA A 20 2.36 -28.27 24.62
N GLN A 21 2.59 -28.64 23.37
CA GLN A 21 2.50 -27.72 22.25
C GLN A 21 1.01 -27.38 22.02
N PRO A 22 0.63 -26.12 21.80
CA PRO A 22 -0.69 -25.81 21.29
C PRO A 22 -0.80 -26.39 19.88
N THR A 23 -1.69 -27.35 19.72
CA THR A 23 -2.12 -27.86 18.42
C THR A 23 -3.04 -26.85 17.76
N SER A 24 -2.66 -26.38 16.57
CA SER A 24 -3.47 -26.26 15.34
C SER A 24 -2.99 -25.10 14.46
N ALA A 25 -1.83 -25.24 13.82
CA ALA A 25 -1.62 -24.60 12.53
C ALA A 25 -2.52 -25.33 11.52
N VAL A 26 -3.47 -24.63 10.92
CA VAL A 26 -4.24 -25.18 9.80
C VAL A 26 -3.26 -25.43 8.66
N ALA A 27 -3.10 -26.70 8.28
CA ALA A 27 -2.28 -27.12 7.15
C ALA A 27 -2.91 -26.61 5.84
N GLY A 28 -2.14 -25.78 5.14
CA GLY A 28 -2.52 -25.02 3.95
C GLY A 28 -2.06 -23.57 4.11
N SER A 29 -0.75 -23.33 4.29
CA SER A 29 -0.25 -21.99 4.61
C SER A 29 -0.15 -21.14 3.36
N ILE A 30 -1.08 -20.22 3.16
CA ILE A 30 -0.79 -19.04 2.34
C ILE A 30 0.33 -18.27 3.02
N THR A 31 1.40 -18.03 2.28
CA THR A 31 2.49 -17.15 2.71
C THR A 31 2.38 -15.87 1.90
N LEU A 32 2.37 -14.72 2.57
CA LEU A 32 2.56 -13.44 1.90
C LEU A 32 3.93 -13.48 1.22
N ALA A 33 3.94 -13.52 -0.11
CA ALA A 33 5.17 -13.55 -0.90
C ALA A 33 5.90 -12.20 -0.81
N SER A 34 5.12 -11.12 -0.83
CA SER A 34 5.61 -9.75 -0.66
C SER A 34 4.43 -8.79 -0.47
N SER A 35 4.66 -7.70 0.25
CA SER A 35 3.86 -6.47 0.20
C SER A 35 4.73 -5.27 -0.24
N GLY A 36 5.82 -5.54 -0.97
CA GLY A 36 6.85 -4.57 -1.37
C GLY A 36 8.21 -4.70 -0.67
N TYR A 37 8.46 -5.70 0.18
CA TYR A 37 9.69 -5.85 0.99
C TYR A 37 10.30 -7.26 0.96
N GLN A 38 11.61 -7.39 1.24
CA GLN A 38 12.39 -8.65 1.21
C GLN A 38 12.06 -9.64 2.34
N VAL A 39 11.46 -9.19 3.45
CA VAL A 39 10.94 -10.04 4.53
C VAL A 39 9.51 -9.60 4.81
N PRO A 40 8.49 -10.47 4.68
CA PRO A 40 7.12 -10.10 4.97
C PRO A 40 7.00 -9.63 6.44
N PRO A 41 6.44 -8.44 6.71
CA PRO A 41 6.26 -7.98 8.07
C PRO A 41 5.27 -8.90 8.80
N ALA A 42 5.40 -9.02 10.13
CA ALA A 42 4.50 -9.84 10.95
C ALA A 42 3.02 -9.41 10.86
N ALA A 43 2.79 -8.15 10.49
CA ALA A 43 1.48 -7.61 10.13
C ALA A 43 1.66 -6.55 9.03
N LEU A 44 0.69 -6.47 8.11
CA LEU A 44 0.68 -5.50 7.01
C LEU A 44 0.09 -4.17 7.48
N ASP A 45 0.81 -3.07 7.29
CA ASP A 45 0.27 -1.73 7.50
C ASP A 45 -0.81 -1.43 6.47
N VAL A 46 -2.01 -1.07 6.95
CA VAL A 46 -3.11 -0.66 6.10
C VAL A 46 -3.84 0.54 6.68
N ALA A 47 -4.24 1.46 5.81
CA ALA A 47 -5.08 2.59 6.17
C ALA A 47 -6.54 2.35 5.72
N PRO A 48 -7.53 2.97 6.38
CA PRO A 48 -8.92 2.95 5.92
C PRO A 48 -9.04 3.42 4.46
N GLY A 49 -9.86 2.75 3.66
CA GLY A 49 -10.07 3.08 2.25
C GLY A 49 -8.88 2.78 1.31
N GLN A 50 -7.76 2.26 1.82
CA GLN A 50 -6.55 2.02 1.02
C GLN A 50 -6.77 0.91 -0.01
N LEU A 51 -6.36 1.15 -1.26
CA LEU A 51 -6.20 0.09 -2.24
C LEU A 51 -4.84 -0.59 -2.05
N ILE A 52 -4.85 -1.91 -1.95
CA ILE A 52 -3.63 -2.73 -1.81
C ILE A 52 -3.60 -3.88 -2.82
N VAL A 53 -2.40 -4.36 -3.09
CA VAL A 53 -2.16 -5.57 -3.89
C VAL A 53 -1.50 -6.62 -3.01
N LEU A 54 -2.20 -7.72 -2.76
CA LEU A 54 -1.67 -8.86 -2.03
C LEU A 54 -0.95 -9.79 -3.01
N HIS A 55 0.35 -10.02 -2.79
CA HIS A 55 1.10 -11.04 -3.53
C HIS A 55 1.27 -12.27 -2.65
N ILE A 56 0.59 -13.36 -2.99
CA ILE A 56 0.49 -14.54 -2.14
C ILE A 56 0.88 -15.82 -2.86
N HIS A 57 1.55 -16.72 -2.14
CA HIS A 57 1.75 -18.10 -2.57
C HIS A 57 0.67 -19.01 -1.97
N GLY A 58 0.43 -20.16 -2.60
CA GLY A 58 -0.41 -21.22 -2.04
C GLY A 58 -1.87 -21.22 -2.47
N ILE A 59 -2.27 -20.33 -3.39
CA ILE A 59 -3.57 -20.42 -4.07
C ILE A 59 -3.50 -21.52 -5.12
N ALA A 60 -4.39 -22.51 -5.01
CA ALA A 60 -4.40 -23.67 -5.89
C ALA A 60 -5.17 -23.42 -7.20
N THR A 61 -6.14 -22.50 -7.17
CA THR A 61 -6.91 -22.09 -8.34
C THR A 61 -5.99 -21.45 -9.36
N THR A 62 -5.96 -22.04 -10.55
CA THR A 62 -5.23 -21.48 -11.69
C THR A 62 -5.98 -20.27 -12.25
N ILE A 63 -5.25 -19.16 -12.40
CA ILE A 63 -5.75 -17.92 -12.99
C ILE A 63 -5.07 -17.76 -14.36
N PRO A 64 -5.72 -18.20 -15.45
CA PRO A 64 -5.06 -18.34 -16.75
C PRO A 64 -4.71 -16.99 -17.40
N SER A 65 -5.40 -15.92 -17.02
CA SER A 65 -5.18 -14.57 -17.50
C SER A 65 -5.49 -13.57 -16.38
N SER A 66 -4.84 -12.40 -16.40
CA SER A 66 -5.21 -11.29 -15.51
C SER A 66 -6.68 -10.91 -15.71
N ILE A 67 -7.39 -10.70 -14.61
CA ILE A 67 -8.78 -10.25 -14.58
C ILE A 67 -8.78 -8.91 -13.87
N ALA A 68 -9.14 -7.84 -14.58
CA ALA A 68 -9.44 -6.54 -14.00
C ALA A 68 -10.94 -6.25 -14.18
N VAL A 69 -11.58 -5.79 -13.11
CA VAL A 69 -13.04 -5.64 -13.08
C VAL A 69 -13.41 -4.16 -13.21
N VAL A 70 -14.42 -3.88 -14.03
CA VAL A 70 -15.12 -2.59 -14.02
C VAL A 70 -16.34 -2.75 -13.10
N PRO A 71 -16.53 -1.86 -12.12
CA PRO A 71 -17.66 -1.98 -11.20
C PRO A 71 -18.98 -1.82 -11.94
N ASP A 72 -20.02 -2.52 -11.49
CA ASP A 72 -21.38 -2.35 -11.97
C ASP A 72 -22.21 -1.51 -10.99
N SER A 73 -23.54 -1.47 -11.16
CA SER A 73 -24.44 -0.72 -10.27
C SER A 73 -24.44 -1.22 -8.83
N SER A 74 -23.93 -2.43 -8.57
CA SER A 74 -23.77 -3.03 -7.23
C SER A 74 -22.37 -2.86 -6.64
N GLY A 75 -21.46 -2.21 -7.38
CA GLY A 75 -20.07 -1.98 -6.96
C GLY A 75 -19.11 -3.01 -7.55
N PHE A 76 -18.02 -3.27 -6.83
CA PHE A 76 -17.05 -4.30 -7.21
C PHE A 76 -17.47 -5.67 -6.66
N PRO A 77 -17.12 -6.78 -7.33
CA PRO A 77 -17.44 -8.11 -6.85
C PRO A 77 -16.63 -8.48 -5.60
N HIS A 78 -17.22 -9.29 -4.73
CA HIS A 78 -16.55 -9.85 -3.55
C HIS A 78 -15.87 -11.20 -3.80
N VAL A 79 -16.09 -11.79 -4.98
CA VAL A 79 -15.54 -13.08 -5.37
C VAL A 79 -15.05 -13.01 -6.81
N LEU A 80 -13.79 -13.39 -7.05
CA LEU A 80 -13.19 -13.49 -8.38
C LEU A 80 -12.56 -14.86 -8.56
N ASN A 81 -13.03 -15.61 -9.57
CA ASN A 81 -12.54 -16.96 -9.88
C ASN A 81 -12.52 -17.89 -8.65
N GLY A 82 -13.55 -17.81 -7.81
CA GLY A 82 -13.67 -18.58 -6.56
C GLY A 82 -12.85 -18.05 -5.39
N ILE A 83 -12.04 -17.01 -5.58
CA ILE A 83 -11.26 -16.37 -4.51
C ILE A 83 -12.07 -15.23 -3.88
N SER A 84 -12.11 -15.20 -2.56
CA SER A 84 -12.71 -14.10 -1.77
C SER A 84 -11.79 -13.68 -0.64
N VAL A 85 -11.92 -12.42 -0.21
CA VAL A 85 -11.18 -11.89 0.94
C VAL A 85 -12.14 -11.19 1.87
N ASP A 86 -12.08 -11.55 3.16
CA ASP A 86 -12.86 -10.91 4.22
C ASP A 86 -11.92 -10.16 5.17
N LEU A 87 -12.30 -8.96 5.61
CA LEU A 87 -11.74 -8.35 6.80
C LEU A 87 -12.42 -8.93 8.04
N ILE A 88 -11.64 -9.45 8.99
CA ILE A 88 -12.10 -9.92 10.29
C ILE A 88 -11.62 -8.96 11.37
N GLN A 89 -12.53 -8.41 12.17
CA GLN A 89 -12.19 -7.45 13.22
C GLN A 89 -13.15 -7.49 14.43
N GLY A 90 -12.69 -6.92 15.54
CA GLY A 90 -13.42 -6.83 16.81
C GLY A 90 -13.54 -8.15 17.59
N THR A 91 -13.96 -8.07 18.85
CA THR A 91 -14.14 -9.23 19.75
C THR A 91 -15.11 -10.28 19.20
N ASN A 92 -16.13 -9.85 18.44
CA ASN A 92 -17.11 -10.76 17.83
C ASN A 92 -16.62 -11.38 16.50
N ALA A 93 -15.39 -11.09 16.06
CA ALA A 93 -14.83 -11.54 14.79
C ALA A 93 -15.76 -11.26 13.61
N THR A 94 -16.28 -10.03 13.54
CA THR A 94 -17.17 -9.58 12.48
C THR A 94 -16.45 -9.71 11.14
N ALA A 95 -17.08 -10.38 10.18
CA ALA A 95 -16.55 -10.57 8.84
C ALA A 95 -17.18 -9.59 7.85
N THR A 96 -16.36 -8.81 7.17
CA THR A 96 -16.77 -7.90 6.11
C THR A 96 -16.13 -8.35 4.80
N ALA A 97 -16.95 -8.74 3.83
CA ALA A 97 -16.49 -9.12 2.49
C ALA A 97 -15.89 -7.90 1.77
N LEU A 98 -14.70 -8.06 1.17
CA LEU A 98 -13.99 -6.96 0.53
C LEU A 98 -14.27 -6.89 -0.96
N GLU A 99 -14.27 -5.67 -1.48
CA GLU A 99 -14.37 -5.39 -2.91
C GLU A 99 -13.07 -5.77 -3.62
N LEU A 100 -13.16 -6.71 -4.57
CA LEU A 100 -12.05 -7.19 -5.38
C LEU A 100 -12.03 -6.48 -6.73
N ARG A 101 -10.89 -5.91 -7.08
CA ARG A 101 -10.72 -5.09 -8.29
C ARG A 101 -9.97 -5.81 -9.39
N ALA A 102 -8.99 -6.64 -9.00
CA ALA A 102 -8.27 -7.45 -9.96
C ALA A 102 -7.69 -8.70 -9.31
N ILE A 103 -7.43 -9.71 -10.15
CA ILE A 103 -6.69 -10.90 -9.76
C ILE A 103 -5.85 -11.41 -10.92
N TYR A 104 -4.62 -11.85 -10.65
CA TYR A 104 -3.72 -12.43 -11.64
C TYR A 104 -2.80 -13.47 -11.01
N GLN A 105 -2.15 -14.28 -11.83
CA GLN A 105 -1.05 -15.15 -11.42
C GLN A 105 0.16 -14.94 -12.30
N THR A 106 1.34 -14.90 -11.69
CA THR A 106 2.60 -14.87 -12.43
C THR A 106 2.83 -16.21 -13.14
N HIS A 107 3.28 -16.15 -14.38
CA HIS A 107 3.75 -17.33 -15.08
C HIS A 107 5.09 -17.75 -14.49
N CYS A 108 5.12 -18.93 -13.90
CA CYS A 108 6.36 -19.52 -13.41
C CYS A 108 7.06 -20.34 -14.50
N LEU A 109 8.37 -20.12 -14.72
CA LEU A 109 9.26 -21.04 -15.44
C LEU A 109 10.13 -21.80 -14.41
N GLN A 110 9.93 -23.12 -14.35
CA GLN A 110 10.40 -24.01 -13.28
C GLN A 110 11.91 -23.92 -12.94
N PRO A 111 12.29 -24.14 -11.65
CA PRO A 111 11.43 -24.37 -10.49
C PRO A 111 11.01 -23.07 -9.78
N CYS A 112 9.70 -22.76 -9.79
CA CYS A 112 9.10 -21.69 -8.97
C CYS A 112 7.64 -22.04 -8.60
N SER A 113 7.11 -21.35 -7.59
CA SER A 113 5.69 -21.34 -7.26
C SER A 113 5.06 -20.09 -7.87
N ALA A 114 3.86 -20.22 -8.47
CA ALA A 114 3.12 -19.06 -8.94
C ALA A 114 2.84 -18.11 -7.78
N VAL A 115 2.90 -16.80 -8.05
CA VAL A 115 2.43 -15.76 -7.14
C VAL A 115 1.07 -15.32 -7.64
N THR A 116 0.07 -15.36 -6.77
CA THR A 116 -1.24 -14.78 -7.05
C THR A 116 -1.25 -13.34 -6.54
N GLY A 117 -1.53 -12.39 -7.43
CA GLY A 117 -1.80 -11.00 -7.09
C GLY A 117 -3.30 -10.78 -6.92
N ILE A 118 -3.74 -10.19 -5.81
CA ILE A 118 -5.13 -9.80 -5.55
C ILE A 118 -5.16 -8.30 -5.25
N THR A 119 -5.81 -7.51 -6.11
CA THR A 119 -6.05 -6.09 -5.85
C THR A 119 -7.40 -5.92 -5.17
N LEU A 120 -7.40 -5.31 -3.99
CA LEU A 120 -8.60 -5.09 -3.18
C LEU A 120 -8.56 -3.74 -2.46
N GLN A 121 -9.71 -3.28 -2.01
CA GLN A 121 -9.83 -2.08 -1.18
C GLN A 121 -10.11 -2.45 0.28
N ILE A 122 -9.32 -1.89 1.18
CA ILE A 122 -9.58 -1.92 2.62
C ILE A 122 -10.76 -0.99 2.92
N PRO A 123 -11.76 -1.44 3.70
CA PRO A 123 -12.96 -0.66 3.95
C PRO A 123 -12.64 0.59 4.78
N PHE A 124 -13.49 1.61 4.68
CA PHE A 124 -13.37 2.82 5.50
C PHE A 124 -13.68 2.55 6.98
N GLU A 125 -14.42 1.49 7.25
CA GLU A 125 -14.81 1.01 8.58
C GLU A 125 -13.72 0.15 9.26
N LEU A 126 -12.47 0.19 8.76
CA LEU A 126 -11.34 -0.46 9.41
C LEU A 126 -11.16 0.09 10.83
N GLU A 127 -11.15 -0.81 11.81
CA GLU A 127 -10.98 -0.47 13.22
C GLU A 127 -9.51 -0.12 13.54
N SER A 128 -9.21 1.17 13.61
CA SER A 128 -7.85 1.67 13.90
C SER A 128 -7.51 1.74 15.40
N ASP A 129 -8.52 1.71 16.28
CA ASP A 129 -8.39 1.85 17.73
C ASP A 129 -8.56 0.53 18.50
N PHE A 130 -8.43 -0.62 17.82
CA PHE A 130 -8.63 -1.97 18.40
C PHE A 130 -7.84 -2.20 19.70
N LEU A 131 -6.58 -1.73 19.79
CA LEU A 131 -5.77 -1.87 21.00
C LEU A 131 -6.36 -1.10 22.18
N ALA A 132 -6.91 0.09 21.95
CA ALA A 132 -7.51 0.91 22.99
C ALA A 132 -8.83 0.30 23.49
N LYS A 133 -9.55 -0.41 22.62
CA LYS A 133 -10.78 -1.14 22.94
C LYS A 133 -10.54 -2.53 23.55
N GLY A 134 -9.31 -3.03 23.49
CA GLY A 134 -8.97 -4.39 23.94
C GLY A 134 -9.44 -5.47 22.96
N ASP A 135 -9.73 -5.10 21.71
CA ASP A 135 -10.15 -6.02 20.66
C ASP A 135 -8.94 -6.78 20.07
N PRO A 136 -9.15 -7.98 19.50
CA PRO A 136 -8.13 -8.68 18.74
C PRO A 136 -7.65 -7.86 17.53
N ALA A 137 -6.38 -8.02 17.15
CA ALA A 137 -5.86 -7.39 15.95
C ALA A 137 -6.62 -7.85 14.70
N PRO A 138 -7.01 -6.93 13.79
CA PRO A 138 -7.73 -7.30 12.59
C PRO A 138 -6.84 -8.08 11.62
N TYR A 139 -7.46 -8.90 10.77
CA TYR A 139 -6.75 -9.67 9.76
C TYR A 139 -7.61 -9.88 8.51
N LEU A 140 -6.96 -10.12 7.38
CA LEU A 140 -7.62 -10.55 6.15
C LEU A 140 -7.70 -12.07 6.14
N ARG A 141 -8.89 -12.63 5.93
CA ARG A 141 -9.10 -14.06 5.66
C ARG A 141 -9.26 -14.26 4.17
N ILE A 142 -8.39 -15.08 3.59
CA ILE A 142 -8.43 -15.43 2.17
C ILE A 142 -9.12 -16.79 2.05
N SER A 143 -10.11 -16.88 1.17
CA SER A 143 -10.87 -18.10 0.91
C SER A 143 -10.83 -18.48 -0.56
N GLU A 144 -10.85 -19.79 -0.81
CA GLU A 144 -10.91 -20.40 -2.14
C GLU A 144 -12.13 -21.33 -2.18
N ASN A 145 -13.03 -21.08 -3.11
CA ASN A 145 -14.30 -21.81 -3.28
C ASN A 145 -15.09 -21.92 -1.96
N GLY A 146 -15.12 -20.83 -1.19
CA GLY A 146 -15.82 -20.74 0.10
C GLY A 146 -15.08 -21.35 1.29
N LYS A 147 -13.88 -21.90 1.10
CA LYS A 147 -13.05 -22.46 2.18
C LYS A 147 -11.89 -21.54 2.50
N ALA A 148 -11.71 -21.20 3.78
CA ALA A 148 -10.55 -20.44 4.22
C ALA A 148 -9.24 -21.20 3.93
N VAL A 149 -8.33 -20.53 3.23
CA VAL A 149 -7.01 -21.06 2.81
C VAL A 149 -5.86 -20.28 3.42
N GLY A 150 -6.12 -19.15 4.08
CA GLY A 150 -5.07 -18.43 4.80
C GLY A 150 -5.55 -17.14 5.44
N ALA A 151 -4.65 -16.50 6.18
CA ALA A 151 -4.91 -15.23 6.82
C ALA A 151 -3.67 -14.33 6.81
N LEU A 152 -3.89 -13.03 6.74
CA LEU A 152 -2.85 -12.01 6.84
C LEU A 152 -3.18 -11.04 7.98
N SER A 153 -2.32 -10.98 8.98
CA SER A 153 -2.48 -10.02 10.08
C SER A 153 -2.32 -8.59 9.58
N LEU A 154 -3.15 -7.68 10.06
CA LEU A 154 -3.11 -6.27 9.71
C LEU A 154 -2.62 -5.45 10.91
N ARG A 155 -1.93 -4.35 10.59
CA ARG A 155 -1.67 -3.25 11.50
C ARG A 155 -2.37 -2.01 10.95
N PRO A 156 -3.58 -1.70 11.44
CA PRO A 156 -4.27 -0.46 11.09
C PRO A 156 -3.40 0.76 11.43
N VAL A 157 -3.30 1.69 10.48
CA VAL A 157 -2.63 2.98 10.64
C VAL A 157 -3.53 4.11 10.14
N SER A 158 -3.26 5.35 10.58
CA SER A 158 -4.03 6.52 10.16
C SER A 158 -3.94 6.80 8.67
N ASP A 159 -2.75 6.58 8.11
CA ASP A 159 -2.40 6.80 6.71
C ASP A 159 -1.24 5.87 6.33
N ASN A 160 -1.23 5.44 5.07
CA ASN A 160 -0.19 4.64 4.44
C ASN A 160 -0.07 5.10 2.98
N ILE A 161 0.42 6.33 2.81
CA ILE A 161 0.44 7.10 1.57
C ILE A 161 1.27 6.35 0.52
N HIS A 162 0.71 6.23 -0.67
CA HIS A 162 1.40 5.73 -1.85
C HIS A 162 1.06 6.63 -3.05
N VAL A 163 2.06 7.32 -3.59
CA VAL A 163 1.98 8.12 -4.80
C VAL A 163 1.88 7.17 -5.98
N LEU A 164 0.79 7.29 -6.73
CA LEU A 164 0.60 6.43 -7.88
C LEU A 164 1.66 6.71 -8.93
N ASN A 165 2.14 5.66 -9.58
CA ASN A 165 3.05 5.76 -10.70
C ASN A 165 2.68 4.77 -11.81
N THR A 166 3.22 4.97 -13.01
CA THR A 166 2.91 4.17 -14.20
C THR A 166 3.37 2.71 -14.11
N CYS A 167 4.17 2.33 -13.12
CA CYS A 167 4.62 0.96 -12.88
C CYS A 167 3.85 0.26 -11.75
N ASP A 168 2.89 0.93 -11.12
CA ASP A 168 2.11 0.29 -10.07
C ASP A 168 1.31 -0.89 -10.62
N ASP A 169 1.58 -2.07 -10.08
CA ASP A 169 0.93 -3.31 -10.46
C ASP A 169 -0.44 -3.49 -9.79
N SER A 170 -1.24 -2.41 -9.78
CA SER A 170 -2.60 -2.46 -9.25
C SER A 170 -3.57 -3.14 -10.20
N GLN A 171 -3.19 -3.35 -11.46
CA GLN A 171 -4.04 -3.81 -12.56
C GLN A 171 -5.28 -2.90 -12.81
N ILE A 172 -5.33 -1.73 -12.17
CA ILE A 172 -6.33 -0.70 -12.40
C ILE A 172 -5.70 0.34 -13.31
N TYR A 173 -6.17 0.39 -14.56
CA TYR A 173 -5.66 1.35 -15.52
C TYR A 173 -6.09 2.77 -15.15
N ILE A 174 -5.11 3.63 -14.88
CA ILE A 174 -5.33 5.07 -14.83
C ILE A 174 -5.10 5.60 -16.24
N SER A 175 -6.14 6.19 -16.85
CA SER A 175 -6.12 6.67 -18.25
C SER A 175 -5.09 7.78 -18.53
N ALA A 176 -4.38 8.26 -17.52
CA ALA A 176 -3.33 9.26 -17.63
C ALA A 176 -1.99 8.73 -18.18
N ALA A 177 -1.79 7.39 -18.24
CA ALA A 177 -0.49 6.78 -18.55
C ALA A 177 -0.16 6.63 -20.06
N VAL A 178 -1.02 7.10 -20.97
CA VAL A 178 -0.91 6.83 -22.43
C VAL A 178 0.32 7.47 -23.10
N SER A 179 1.00 8.41 -22.44
CA SER A 179 2.09 9.22 -23.02
C SER A 179 3.50 8.90 -22.51
N VAL A 180 3.67 7.94 -21.60
CA VAL A 180 5.00 7.57 -21.05
C VAL A 180 5.48 6.27 -21.70
N PRO A 181 6.75 6.18 -22.14
CA PRO A 181 7.35 4.91 -22.52
C PRO A 181 7.17 3.86 -21.42
N GLN A 182 6.74 2.66 -21.79
CA GLN A 182 6.31 1.58 -20.85
C GLN A 182 7.41 1.11 -19.89
N ASP A 183 8.68 1.48 -20.13
CA ASP A 183 9.85 1.06 -19.33
C ASP A 183 10.31 2.11 -18.30
N ILE A 184 9.59 3.23 -18.16
CA ILE A 184 9.91 4.29 -17.19
C ILE A 184 8.73 4.50 -16.24
N CYS A 185 8.97 4.27 -14.95
CA CYS A 185 8.02 4.60 -13.89
C CYS A 185 7.99 6.11 -13.70
N ALA A 186 6.84 6.71 -13.96
CA ALA A 186 6.59 8.14 -13.76
C ALA A 186 5.43 8.30 -12.77
N PRO A 187 5.53 9.19 -11.78
CA PRO A 187 4.42 9.44 -10.88
C PRO A 187 3.23 10.04 -11.64
N VAL A 188 2.02 9.70 -11.21
CA VAL A 188 0.76 10.21 -11.77
C VAL A 188 0.54 11.62 -11.24
N VAL A 189 1.31 12.56 -11.79
CA VAL A 189 1.20 14.00 -11.55
C VAL A 189 0.79 14.66 -12.85
N MET A 190 -0.32 15.40 -12.84
CA MET A 190 -0.87 16.06 -14.02
C MET A 190 -0.59 17.56 -14.00
N VAL A 191 -0.09 18.08 -15.12
CA VAL A 191 0.13 19.48 -15.42
C VAL A 191 -0.78 19.83 -16.60
N GLY A 192 -1.76 20.71 -16.39
CA GLY A 192 -2.66 21.17 -17.45
C GLY A 192 -3.44 20.05 -18.17
N GLY A 193 -3.73 18.94 -17.49
CA GLY A 193 -4.47 17.80 -18.05
C GLY A 193 -3.61 16.76 -18.78
N ALA A 194 -2.29 16.90 -18.79
CA ALA A 194 -1.35 15.89 -19.27
C ALA A 194 -0.34 15.51 -18.19
N LEU A 195 0.25 14.32 -18.28
CA LEU A 195 1.21 13.85 -17.29
C LEU A 195 2.47 14.73 -17.29
N ASN A 196 3.02 15.00 -16.11
CA ASN A 196 4.34 15.61 -15.99
C ASN A 196 5.38 14.69 -16.63
N SER A 197 6.20 15.26 -17.51
CA SER A 197 7.27 14.53 -18.20
C SER A 197 8.31 15.50 -18.77
N LEU A 198 9.34 14.97 -19.43
CA LEU A 198 10.31 15.79 -20.18
C LEU A 198 9.67 16.62 -21.30
N TYR A 199 8.47 16.25 -21.75
CA TYR A 199 7.74 16.91 -22.82
C TYR A 199 6.58 17.79 -22.31
N ASN A 200 6.29 17.72 -21.01
CA ASN A 200 5.24 18.50 -20.35
C ASN A 200 5.73 18.88 -18.94
N LEU A 201 6.59 19.89 -18.91
CA LEU A 201 7.22 20.39 -17.69
C LEU A 201 6.22 21.24 -16.91
N ALA A 202 6.32 21.18 -15.58
CA ALA A 202 5.62 22.14 -14.73
C ALA A 202 6.41 23.44 -14.62
N HIS A 203 5.72 24.54 -14.35
CA HIS A 203 6.30 25.86 -14.12
C HIS A 203 6.02 26.32 -12.70
N SER A 204 6.80 27.29 -12.24
CA SER A 204 6.50 27.93 -10.97
C SER A 204 5.09 28.56 -11.00
N GLY A 205 4.31 28.30 -9.94
CA GLY A 205 2.94 28.75 -9.82
C GLY A 205 1.90 27.84 -10.48
N ASP A 206 2.30 26.83 -11.26
CA ASP A 206 1.35 25.85 -11.80
C ASP A 206 0.68 25.09 -10.63
N GLU A 207 -0.63 24.88 -10.75
CA GLU A 207 -1.36 23.95 -9.89
C GLU A 207 -1.37 22.56 -10.52
N LEU A 208 -0.85 21.59 -9.77
CA LEU A 208 -0.68 20.21 -10.19
C LEU A 208 -1.62 19.33 -9.38
N ALA A 209 -2.15 18.30 -10.02
CA ALA A 209 -2.89 17.23 -9.34
C ALA A 209 -2.01 15.97 -9.27
N VAL A 210 -2.00 15.29 -8.11
CA VAL A 210 -1.35 14.00 -7.90
C VAL A 210 -2.37 13.00 -7.38
N TRP A 211 -2.30 11.76 -7.86
CA TRP A 211 -3.20 10.68 -7.44
C TRP A 211 -2.48 9.73 -6.48
N LEU A 212 -3.18 9.33 -5.41
CA LEU A 212 -2.60 8.64 -4.25
C LEU A 212 -3.52 7.55 -3.69
N TYR A 213 -2.97 6.48 -3.13
CA TYR A 213 -3.68 5.58 -2.22
C TYR A 213 -3.32 5.86 -0.75
N GLY A 214 -4.16 5.36 0.17
CA GLY A 214 -3.81 5.24 1.58
C GLY A 214 -3.80 6.54 2.37
N MET A 215 -4.59 7.55 1.98
CA MET A 215 -4.72 8.81 2.73
C MET A 215 -5.60 8.70 3.99
N GLY A 216 -6.05 7.50 4.35
CA GLY A 216 -6.79 7.28 5.59
C GLY A 216 -8.31 7.38 5.46
N ALA A 217 -8.98 7.58 6.59
CA ALA A 217 -10.44 7.70 6.65
C ALA A 217 -10.92 9.02 6.03
N VAL A 218 -12.12 9.03 5.46
CA VAL A 218 -12.78 10.25 4.98
C VAL A 218 -13.79 10.76 5.98
N MET A 219 -14.00 12.08 6.01
CA MET A 219 -15.06 12.70 6.80
C MET A 219 -16.44 12.25 6.27
N GLN A 220 -17.31 11.81 7.18
CA GLN A 220 -18.70 11.50 6.84
C GLN A 220 -19.43 12.78 6.41
N GLN A 221 -20.05 12.76 5.24
CA GLN A 221 -20.84 13.90 4.76
C GLN A 221 -22.11 14.03 5.58
N SER A 222 -22.41 15.25 6.04
CA SER A 222 -23.71 15.52 6.67
C SER A 222 -24.80 15.41 5.61
N THR A 223 -25.80 14.55 5.85
CA THR A 223 -27.03 14.42 5.06
C THR A 223 -27.91 15.67 5.27
N GLY A 224 -27.50 16.78 4.67
CA GLY A 224 -28.04 18.12 4.99
C GLY A 224 -28.57 18.89 3.79
N CYS A 225 -27.71 19.39 2.90
CA CYS A 225 -28.17 20.00 1.67
C CYS A 225 -27.04 20.13 0.63
N CYS A 226 -27.45 20.02 -0.65
CA CYS A 226 -26.73 20.40 -1.86
C CYS A 226 -25.47 19.58 -2.24
N VAL A 227 -25.58 18.88 -3.39
CA VAL A 227 -24.54 18.45 -4.35
C VAL A 227 -23.19 17.91 -3.82
N SER A 228 -22.95 16.61 -4.06
CA SER A 228 -21.65 15.98 -4.34
C SER A 228 -20.38 16.70 -3.84
N GLU A 229 -20.22 16.92 -2.54
CA GLU A 229 -18.89 17.28 -2.04
C GLU A 229 -17.98 16.08 -2.23
N ILE A 230 -16.70 16.29 -2.56
CA ILE A 230 -15.73 15.20 -2.64
C ILE A 230 -15.31 14.89 -1.20
N PRO A 231 -15.49 13.66 -0.67
CA PRO A 231 -15.11 13.34 0.71
C PRO A 231 -13.62 13.65 0.95
N GLN A 232 -13.31 14.42 1.98
CA GLN A 232 -11.94 14.79 2.32
C GLN A 232 -11.39 13.84 3.39
N PRO A 233 -10.07 13.55 3.40
CA PRO A 233 -9.46 12.81 4.49
C PRO A 233 -9.67 13.50 5.86
N VAL A 234 -9.74 12.71 6.92
CA VAL A 234 -9.73 13.20 8.30
C VAL A 234 -8.34 13.72 8.68
N GLN A 235 -7.30 13.16 8.07
CA GLN A 235 -5.90 13.50 8.33
C GLN A 235 -5.50 14.78 7.60
N VAL A 236 -4.53 15.51 8.17
CA VAL A 236 -3.90 16.67 7.53
C VAL A 236 -2.54 16.25 6.97
N PHE A 237 -2.21 16.77 5.80
CA PHE A 237 -0.97 16.44 5.10
C PHE A 237 -0.10 17.68 4.91
N GLN A 238 1.21 17.47 4.85
CA GLN A 238 2.20 18.51 4.56
C GLN A 238 3.03 18.13 3.34
N LEU A 239 3.48 19.16 2.63
CA LEU A 239 4.32 19.03 1.44
C LEU A 239 5.72 19.54 1.72
N ASN A 240 6.73 18.82 1.20
CA ASN A 240 8.11 19.26 1.12
C ASN A 240 8.58 19.26 -0.34
N PHE A 241 9.21 20.34 -0.77
CA PHE A 241 9.74 20.53 -2.12
C PHE A 241 11.27 20.57 -2.08
N ASP A 242 11.90 19.57 -2.70
CA ASP A 242 13.35 19.45 -2.82
C ASP A 242 13.79 19.56 -4.29
N TYR A 243 14.49 20.63 -4.63
CA TYR A 243 14.96 20.92 -5.99
C TYR A 243 16.32 20.28 -6.34
N ARG A 244 16.87 19.41 -5.47
CA ARG A 244 18.08 18.67 -5.82
C ARG A 244 17.76 17.63 -6.91
N PRO A 245 18.62 17.47 -7.93
CA PRO A 245 18.42 16.48 -8.98
C PRO A 245 18.23 15.07 -8.42
N ASN A 246 17.16 14.38 -8.86
CA ASN A 246 16.80 13.02 -8.45
C ASN A 246 16.73 12.84 -6.92
N ALA A 247 16.36 13.87 -6.17
CA ALA A 247 16.28 13.78 -4.71
C ALA A 247 15.34 12.65 -4.29
N PRO A 248 15.71 11.82 -3.30
CA PRO A 248 14.79 10.83 -2.75
C PRO A 248 13.65 11.53 -2.00
N ALA A 249 12.59 10.78 -1.68
CA ALA A 249 11.59 11.23 -0.71
C ALA A 249 12.28 11.69 0.58
N SER A 250 11.94 12.88 1.06
CA SER A 250 12.44 13.38 2.33
C SER A 250 11.29 14.03 3.10
N PRO A 251 10.98 13.53 4.31
CA PRO A 251 9.87 14.07 5.08
C PRO A 251 10.13 15.54 5.40
N VAL A 252 9.06 16.27 5.72
CA VAL A 252 9.16 17.67 6.13
C VAL A 252 10.09 17.78 7.35
N VAL A 253 11.25 18.41 7.16
CA VAL A 253 12.17 18.78 8.24
C VAL A 253 12.17 20.30 8.38
N PRO A 254 11.86 20.86 9.55
CA PRO A 254 11.90 22.31 9.75
C PRO A 254 13.25 22.91 9.34
N GLY A 255 13.23 23.86 8.40
CA GLY A 255 14.42 24.52 7.88
C GLY A 255 15.11 23.82 6.69
N PHE A 256 14.56 22.72 6.19
CA PHE A 256 15.03 22.02 4.99
C PHE A 256 13.94 21.99 3.91
N GLY A 257 14.29 22.41 2.69
CA GLY A 257 13.33 22.48 1.58
C GLY A 257 12.34 23.64 1.69
N VAL A 258 11.43 23.72 0.73
CA VAL A 258 10.25 24.60 0.81
C VAL A 258 9.10 23.75 1.32
N THR A 259 8.33 24.24 2.29
CA THR A 259 7.20 23.50 2.86
C THR A 259 5.89 24.19 2.57
N ALA A 260 4.83 23.44 2.27
CA ALA A 260 3.49 23.99 2.08
C ALA A 260 2.40 23.03 2.57
N ALA A 261 1.17 23.54 2.65
CA ALA A 261 -0.03 22.70 2.74
C ALA A 261 -0.57 22.39 1.34
N PRO A 262 -1.24 21.25 1.12
CA PRO A 262 -1.99 21.01 -0.10
C PRO A 262 -3.07 22.07 -0.34
N LEU A 263 -3.34 22.38 -1.61
CA LEU A 263 -4.45 23.25 -2.01
C LEU A 263 -5.80 22.53 -1.93
N PHE A 264 -5.79 21.23 -2.20
CA PHE A 264 -6.95 20.36 -2.16
C PHE A 264 -6.52 18.93 -1.81
N THR A 265 -7.39 18.19 -1.13
CA THR A 265 -7.25 16.74 -0.96
C THR A 265 -8.63 16.10 -0.85
N GLY A 266 -8.91 15.08 -1.66
CA GLY A 266 -10.23 14.44 -1.67
C GLY A 266 -10.24 13.05 -2.29
N TYR A 267 -11.22 12.23 -1.89
CA TYR A 267 -11.45 10.87 -2.37
C TYR A 267 -12.36 10.87 -3.59
N VAL A 268 -11.83 10.50 -4.76
CA VAL A 268 -12.52 10.64 -6.06
C VAL A 268 -13.00 9.30 -6.64
N GLY A 269 -13.44 8.37 -5.77
CA GLY A 269 -13.96 7.06 -6.17
C GLY A 269 -12.90 5.94 -6.24
N THR A 270 -11.77 6.12 -5.55
CA THR A 270 -10.51 5.37 -5.65
C THR A 270 -9.78 5.67 -6.96
N PRO A 271 -8.70 6.47 -6.93
CA PRO A 271 -7.86 6.85 -5.77
C PRO A 271 -8.29 8.16 -5.06
N TYR A 272 -7.42 8.69 -4.18
CA TYR A 272 -7.43 10.08 -3.74
C TYR A 272 -6.77 10.99 -4.77
N GLN A 273 -7.19 12.26 -4.81
CA GLN A 273 -6.52 13.34 -5.52
C GLN A 273 -6.04 14.40 -4.51
N LEU A 274 -4.80 14.86 -4.68
CA LEU A 274 -4.23 15.98 -3.95
C LEU A 274 -3.75 17.04 -4.95
N ASN A 275 -4.04 18.32 -4.70
CA ASN A 275 -3.52 19.41 -5.53
C ASN A 275 -2.50 20.25 -4.77
N PHE A 276 -1.51 20.77 -5.48
CA PHE A 276 -0.50 21.69 -4.92
C PHE A 276 -0.01 22.68 -5.97
N ALA A 277 0.43 23.86 -5.54
CA ALA A 277 1.15 24.80 -6.39
C ALA A 277 2.65 24.53 -6.36
N VAL A 278 3.31 24.59 -7.52
CA VAL A 278 4.77 24.53 -7.61
C VAL A 278 5.37 25.83 -7.05
N PRO A 279 6.24 25.79 -6.02
CA PRO A 279 6.87 27.00 -5.50
C PRO A 279 7.80 27.70 -6.52
N PRO A 280 8.28 28.92 -6.22
CA PRO A 280 9.39 29.54 -6.96
C PRO A 280 10.57 28.58 -7.15
N VAL A 281 10.87 28.28 -8.42
CA VAL A 281 12.02 27.43 -8.77
C VAL A 281 13.31 28.21 -8.49
N PRO A 282 14.23 27.70 -7.65
CA PRO A 282 15.47 28.40 -7.35
C PRO A 282 16.36 28.56 -8.58
N ALA A 283 17.07 29.69 -8.68
CA ALA A 283 18.04 29.90 -9.74
C ALA A 283 19.14 28.83 -9.69
N GLY A 284 19.51 28.30 -10.87
CA GLY A 284 20.58 27.32 -11.00
C GLY A 284 20.14 25.85 -10.83
N VAL A 285 18.83 25.59 -10.68
CA VAL A 285 18.30 24.23 -10.80
C VAL A 285 18.60 23.70 -12.22
N PRO A 286 19.24 22.54 -12.37
CA PRO A 286 19.50 22.01 -13.70
C PRO A 286 18.21 21.47 -14.34
N ALA A 287 18.12 21.54 -15.67
CA ALA A 287 17.00 20.99 -16.42
C ALA A 287 16.99 19.45 -16.37
N CYS A 288 15.79 18.87 -16.41
CA CYS A 288 15.65 17.44 -16.67
C CYS A 288 16.13 17.09 -18.09
N ASP A 289 16.86 15.98 -18.22
CA ASP A 289 17.34 15.44 -19.49
C ASP A 289 16.86 14.00 -19.76
N GLY A 290 16.19 13.37 -18.78
CA GLY A 290 15.67 12.00 -18.89
C GLY A 290 16.72 10.90 -18.74
N VAL A 291 18.00 11.27 -18.65
CA VAL A 291 19.12 10.32 -18.65
C VAL A 291 19.88 10.41 -17.34
N ARG A 292 20.43 11.59 -17.03
CA ARG A 292 21.16 11.87 -15.77
C ARG A 292 20.26 12.54 -14.75
N ILE A 293 19.38 13.43 -15.21
CA ILE A 293 18.43 14.18 -14.39
C ILE A 293 17.04 13.77 -14.86
N LYS A 294 16.49 12.78 -14.14
CA LYS A 294 15.14 12.26 -14.37
C LYS A 294 14.09 13.08 -13.65
N SER A 295 14.46 13.74 -12.56
CA SER A 295 13.69 14.79 -11.90
C SER A 295 14.62 15.88 -11.38
N ASN A 296 14.09 17.10 -11.31
CA ASN A 296 14.75 18.25 -10.68
C ASN A 296 13.86 18.89 -9.59
N LEU A 297 12.73 18.26 -9.28
CA LEU A 297 11.91 18.54 -8.11
C LEU A 297 11.35 17.22 -7.55
N THR A 298 11.51 17.01 -6.25
CA THR A 298 10.82 15.95 -5.51
C THR A 298 9.81 16.59 -4.56
N VAL A 299 8.54 16.22 -4.72
CA VAL A 299 7.43 16.65 -3.86
C VAL A 299 7.08 15.51 -2.92
N THR A 300 7.44 15.65 -1.65
CA THR A 300 7.11 14.64 -0.62
C THR A 300 5.81 15.02 0.06
N ILE A 301 4.83 14.11 0.08
CA ILE A 301 3.59 14.21 0.84
C ILE A 301 3.78 13.46 2.15
N THR A 302 3.61 14.16 3.27
CA THR A 302 3.79 13.61 4.63
C THR A 302 2.47 13.62 5.37
N GLY A 303 2.05 12.46 5.84
CA GLY A 303 0.93 12.26 6.78
C GLY A 303 1.42 12.03 8.20
N SER A 304 0.52 11.59 9.06
CA SER A 304 0.83 11.32 10.48
C SER A 304 1.65 10.04 10.69
N ASN A 305 1.47 9.03 9.84
CA ASN A 305 2.12 7.73 9.99
C ASN A 305 3.10 7.42 8.85
N SER A 306 2.87 7.98 7.66
CA SER A 306 3.61 7.64 6.46
C SER A 306 3.96 8.86 5.60
N SER A 307 4.86 8.68 4.65
CA SER A 307 5.20 9.67 3.64
C SER A 307 5.61 8.99 2.35
N ASP A 308 5.27 9.59 1.23
CA ASP A 308 5.75 9.17 -0.09
C ASP A 308 5.96 10.40 -0.99
N ALA A 309 6.63 10.24 -2.13
CA ALA A 309 7.02 11.36 -2.97
C ALA A 309 6.82 11.16 -4.46
N ALA A 310 6.50 12.26 -5.14
CA ALA A 310 6.51 12.37 -6.59
C ALA A 310 7.80 13.06 -7.06
N GLN A 311 8.56 12.37 -7.90
CA GLN A 311 9.71 12.95 -8.61
C GLN A 311 9.24 13.52 -9.94
N ILE A 312 9.29 14.83 -10.11
CA ILE A 312 8.77 15.54 -11.28
C ILE A 312 9.82 16.44 -11.93
N CYS A 313 9.53 16.84 -13.16
CA CYS A 313 10.32 17.78 -13.93
C CYS A 313 9.64 19.15 -13.98
N VAL A 314 10.37 20.16 -13.54
CA VAL A 314 9.98 21.57 -13.63
C VAL A 314 10.93 22.33 -14.54
N LEU A 315 10.43 23.39 -15.17
CA LEU A 315 11.27 24.32 -15.92
C LEU A 315 12.15 25.12 -14.93
N PRO A 316 13.49 25.12 -15.09
CA PRO A 316 14.41 25.92 -14.29
C PRO A 316 14.13 27.43 -14.29
#